data_AF-A0A1C0UTN6-F1
#
_entry.id   AF-A0A1C0UTN6-F1
#
_cell.length_a   1.000
_cell.length_b   1.000
_cell.length_c   1.000
_cell.angle_alpha   90.00
_cell.angle_beta   90.00
_cell.angle_gamma   90.00
#
_symmetry.space_group_name_H-M   'P 1'
#
loop_
_entity.id
_entity.type
_entity.pdbx_description
1 polymer ?
#
loop_
_entity_poly.entity_id
_entity_poly.type
_entity_poly.pdbx_seq_one_letter_code
_entity_poly.pdbx_strand_id
1 'polypeptide(L)' 'MPMLKRKHLIWVFLLLLGCGYFSTMSNLEINYYLKSVVFLLPMQLAAIVYVTYLRWKRN' A
#
# COMPACT_ATOMS: atom_id res chain seq x y z
N MET A 1 6.59 21.68 -21.03
CA MET A 1 6.44 20.26 -20.59
C MET A 1 6.17 20.27 -19.10
N PRO A 2 5.01 19.82 -18.62
CA PRO A 2 4.73 19.89 -17.19
C PRO A 2 5.72 18.96 -16.49
N MET A 3 6.67 19.53 -15.76
CA MET A 3 7.53 18.78 -14.86
C MET A 3 6.63 18.19 -13.78
N LEU A 4 6.13 16.98 -14.01
CA LEU A 4 5.43 16.20 -13.01
C LEU A 4 6.40 16.07 -11.85
N LYS A 5 6.21 16.90 -10.80
CA LYS A 5 7.07 16.91 -9.61
C LYS A 5 7.14 15.45 -9.16
N ARG A 6 8.36 14.90 -8.97
CA ARG A 6 8.60 13.49 -8.55
C ARG A 6 7.59 12.98 -7.51
N LYS A 7 7.17 13.86 -6.59
CA LYS A 7 6.10 13.61 -5.63
C LYS A 7 4.80 13.12 -6.28
N HIS A 8 4.26 13.81 -7.29
CA HIS A 8 3.05 13.40 -8.01
C HIS A 8 3.18 12.03 -8.69
N LEU A 9 4.37 11.70 -9.24
CA LEU A 9 4.60 10.36 -9.80
C LEU A 9 4.48 9.27 -8.73
N ILE A 10 5.02 9.51 -7.53
CA ILE A 10 4.91 8.57 -6.41
C ILE A 10 3.45 8.40 -5.98
N TRP A 11 2.69 9.50 -5.90
CA TRP A 11 1.26 9.45 -5.57
C TRP A 11 0.45 8.66 -6.61
N VAL A 12 0.69 8.91 -7.90
CA VAL A 12 0.02 8.19 -8.99
C VAL A 12 0.38 6.70 -8.96
N PHE A 13 1.64 6.38 -8.70
CA PHE A 13 2.08 4.99 -8.57
C PHE A 13 1.42 4.29 -7.38
N LEU A 14 1.38 4.92 -6.21
CA LEU A 14 0.69 4.39 -5.03
C LEU A 14 -0.81 4.19 -5.28
N LEU A 15 -1.44 5.12 -6.00
CA LEU A 15 -2.86 5.04 -6.35
C LEU A 15 -3.13 3.88 -7.31
N LEU A 16 -2.30 3.69 -8.35
CA LEU A 16 -2.38 2.55 -9.26
C LEU A 16 -2.20 1.22 -8.52
N LEU A 17 -1.23 1.15 -7.61
CA LEU A 17 -0.92 -0.05 -6.84
C LEU A 17 -2.08 -0.39 -5.88
N GLY A 18 -2.63 0.61 -5.20
CA GLY A 18 -3.82 0.47 -4.36
C GLY A 18 -5.05 0.01 -5.14
N CYS A 19 -5.37 0.69 -6.25
CA CYS A 19 -6.50 0.31 -7.10
C CYS A 19 -6.35 -1.11 -7.67
N GLY A 20 -5.15 -1.47 -8.13
CA GLY A 20 -4.85 -2.82 -8.60
C GLY A 20 -5.06 -3.86 -7.50
N TYR A 21 -4.55 -3.59 -6.30
CA TYR A 21 -4.72 -4.45 -5.13
C TYR A 21 -6.19 -4.63 -4.73
N PHE A 22 -6.95 -3.53 -4.59
CA PHE A 22 -8.36 -3.62 -4.21
C PHE A 22 -9.22 -4.26 -5.31
N SER A 23 -8.89 -4.03 -6.59
CA SER A 23 -9.60 -4.64 -7.72
C SER A 23 -9.42 -6.15 -7.76
N THR A 24 -8.17 -6.63 -7.66
CA THR A 24 -7.90 -8.08 -7.60
C THR A 24 -8.50 -8.70 -6.34
N MET A 25 -8.43 -8.00 -5.21
CA MET A 25 -9.01 -8.48 -3.97
C MET A 25 -10.54 -8.54 -4.01
N SER A 26 -11.20 -7.62 -4.71
CA SER A 26 -12.65 -7.64 -4.91
C SER A 26 -13.08 -8.90 -5.67
N ASN A 27 -12.37 -9.23 -6.75
CA ASN A 27 -12.66 -10.36 -7.64
C ASN A 27 -12.15 -11.72 -7.10
N LEU A 28 -11.37 -11.73 -6.03
CA LEU A 28 -10.88 -12.95 -5.41
C LEU A 28 -12.02 -13.65 -4.64
N GLU A 29 -12.45 -14.81 -5.13
CA GLU A 29 -13.44 -15.69 -4.49
C GLU A 29 -12.80 -16.55 -3.39
N ILE A 30 -12.12 -15.92 -2.43
CA ILE A 30 -11.54 -16.61 -1.26
C ILE A 30 -12.52 -16.55 -0.09
N ASN A 31 -12.41 -17.52 0.83
CA ASN A 31 -13.06 -17.49 2.13
C ASN A 31 -12.96 -16.10 2.79
N TYR A 32 -14.10 -15.58 3.23
CA TYR A 32 -14.27 -14.24 3.79
C TYR A 32 -13.29 -13.90 4.91
N TYR A 33 -12.95 -14.89 5.76
CA TYR A 33 -11.95 -14.71 6.82
C TYR A 33 -10.56 -14.38 6.26
N LEU A 34 -10.07 -15.20 5.33
CA LEU A 34 -8.78 -14.98 4.67
C LEU A 34 -8.78 -13.69 3.83
N LYS A 35 -9.93 -13.36 3.23
CA LYS A 35 -10.12 -12.12 2.48
C LYS A 35 -9.90 -10.89 3.36
N SER A 36 -10.41 -10.90 4.60
CA SER A 36 -10.22 -9.82 5.57
C SER A 36 -8.77 -9.68 6.06
N VAL A 37 -8.07 -10.80 6.25
CA VAL A 37 -6.65 -10.80 6.67
C VAL A 37 -5.77 -10.20 5.58
N VAL A 38 -5.94 -10.67 4.35
CA VAL A 38 -5.16 -10.19 3.21
C VAL A 38 -5.49 -8.72 2.93
N PHE A 39 -6.74 -8.30 3.04
CA PHE A 39 -7.14 -6.89 2.89
C PHE A 39 -6.31 -5.93 3.77
N LEU A 40 -5.94 -6.33 4.98
CA LEU A 40 -5.17 -5.50 5.92
C LEU A 40 -3.65 -5.55 5.71
N LEU A 41 -3.12 -6.47 4.90
CA LEU A 41 -1.66 -6.64 4.70
C LEU A 41 -0.93 -5.36 4.25
N PRO A 42 -1.45 -4.54 3.30
CA PRO A 42 -0.76 -3.33 2.88
C PRO A 42 -0.61 -2.32 4.03
N MET A 43 -1.62 -2.23 4.90
CA MET A 43 -1.60 -1.35 6.07
C MET A 43 -0.59 -1.85 7.11
N GLN A 44 -0.54 -3.17 7.33
CA GLN A 44 0.44 -3.78 8.24
C GLN A 44 1.88 -3.57 7.74
N LEU A 45 2.14 -3.74 6.44
CA LEU A 45 3.45 -3.46 5.84
C LEU A 45 3.85 -1.99 6.00
N ALA A 46 2.92 -1.06 5.76
CA ALA A 46 3.17 0.37 5.95
C ALA A 46 3.52 0.69 7.42
N ALA A 47 2.84 0.08 8.38
CA ALA A 47 3.13 0.24 9.80
C ALA A 47 4.54 -0.28 10.16
N ILE A 48 4.93 -1.45 9.65
CA ILE A 48 6.28 -2.02 9.88
C ILE A 48 7.35 -1.09 9.33
N VAL A 49 7.19 -0.61 8.08
CA VAL A 49 8.14 0.32 7.45
C VAL A 49 8.24 1.61 8.26
N TYR A 50 7.10 2.16 8.71
CA TYR A 50 7.05 3.37 9.51
C TYR A 50 7.76 3.22 10.86
N VAL A 51 7.48 2.15 11.61
CA VAL A 51 8.10 1.89 12.91
C VAL A 51 9.60 1.63 12.75
N THR A 52 10.01 0.91 11.71
CA THR A 52 11.43 0.64 11.42
C THR A 52 12.18 1.93 11.09
N TYR A 53 11.61 2.79 10.24
CA TYR A 53 12.16 4.10 9.93
C TYR A 53 12.26 5.00 11.16
N LEU A 54 11.23 5.00 12.02
CA LEU A 54 11.21 5.78 13.24
C LEU A 54 12.31 5.33 14.23
N ARG A 55 12.50 4.01 14.38
CA ARG A 55 13.57 3.45 15.21
C ARG A 55 14.95 3.80 14.66
N TRP A 56 15.16 3.68 13.34
CA TRP A 56 16.42 4.06 12.70
C TRP A 56 16.75 5.53 12.96
N LYS A 57 15.79 6.44 12.77
CA LYS A 57 16.02 7.89 12.95
C LYS A 57 16.33 8.28 14.40
N ARG A 58 15.93 7.47 15.38
CA ARG A 58 16.09 7.77 16.81
C ARG A 58 17.44 7.30 17.37
N ASN A 59 18.11 6.37 16.69
CA ASN A 59 19.50 5.97 16.99
C ASN A 59 20.48 6.83 16.19
#